data_AF-A0A7X0TXA4-F1
#
_entry.id   AF-A0A7X0TXA4-F1
#
_cell.length_a   1.000
_cell.length_b   1.000
_cell.length_c   1.000
_cell.angle_alpha   90.00
_cell.angle_beta   90.00
_cell.angle_gamma   90.00
#
_symmetry.space_group_name_H-M   'P 1'
#
loop_
_entity.id
_entity.type
_entity.pdbx_description
1 polymer ?
#
loop_
_entity_poly.entity_id
_entity_poly.type
_entity_poly.pdbx_seq_one_letter_code
_entity_poly.pdbx_strand_id
1 'polypeptide(L)'
;MNLQAQIELITNPQDFVRLCNAVLQAEHGDDFLPIDDDRADRGNDGFLKSERRMFAAHCFKRAQNRSIDAEIRTKMAGDLKKAIQLKQDRAWDINRWTFLSNYPMPEHIAASMVQAGNAAGIEVSWRGPEYFADRLQRFKGLRELFPNLMANEVAEKLDDVMRRLDSLAPQKPLAINWVPRNPDEQRALIEQMPRAWEYLLFAGVLLQGRVALDLRWRDYQNGYGRRTGRYLDRPSSLAQLEGVLNDGLLIAKGLNAIFASDINVRAFGSPGFAGDVGTIVQFAGRIVSTCEDLLNLASEVRGTVYADEFRQAADMLSAILGQPIGQILFFMDRVIREFGNIPAWLATPNPPPRHIEITLEISVDERRLKAFTKEVARVRRRLRI
;
A
#
# COMPACT_ATOMS: atom_id res chain seq x y z
N MET A 1 31.75 0.46 5.79
CA MET A 1 32.53 1.06 6.90
C MET A 1 32.59 0.06 8.05
N ASN A 2 33.78 -0.27 8.57
CA ASN A 2 33.91 -1.30 9.62
C ASN A 2 33.37 -0.81 10.99
N LEU A 3 33.10 -1.74 11.91
CA LEU A 3 32.49 -1.42 13.21
C LEU A 3 33.34 -0.46 14.06
N GLN A 4 34.67 -0.57 14.00
CA GLN A 4 35.59 0.32 14.72
C GLN A 4 35.37 1.79 14.33
N ALA A 5 35.31 2.07 13.03
CA ALA A 5 35.06 3.42 12.52
C ALA A 5 33.67 3.94 12.92
N GLN A 6 32.66 3.06 13.04
CA GLN A 6 31.33 3.47 13.49
C GLN A 6 31.31 3.81 14.99
N ILE A 7 32.09 3.10 15.81
CA ILE A 7 32.24 3.38 17.24
C ILE A 7 32.96 4.73 17.46
N GLU A 8 33.98 5.03 16.66
CA GLU A 8 34.67 6.34 16.68
C GLU A 8 33.75 7.53 16.31
N LEU A 9 32.67 7.26 15.58
CA LEU A 9 31.70 8.28 15.17
C LEU A 9 30.57 8.49 16.18
N ILE A 10 30.55 7.73 17.29
CA ILE A 10 29.59 7.98 18.36
C ILE A 10 29.88 9.36 18.95
N THR A 11 28.89 10.26 18.86
CA THR A 11 28.98 11.63 19.37
C THR A 11 28.10 11.86 20.60
N ASN A 12 27.20 10.93 20.90
CA ASN A 12 26.33 10.99 22.07
C ASN A 12 26.96 10.20 23.24
N PRO A 13 27.33 10.86 24.35
CA PRO A 13 27.92 10.18 25.51
C PRO A 13 27.03 9.09 26.11
N GLN A 14 25.71 9.26 26.09
CA GLN A 14 24.78 8.27 26.63
C GLN A 14 24.80 6.97 25.81
N ASP A 15 24.88 7.08 24.49
CA ASP A 15 24.97 5.91 23.60
C ASP A 15 26.28 5.16 23.80
N PHE A 16 27.38 5.88 24.05
CA PHE A 16 28.67 5.26 24.33
C PHE A 16 28.72 4.59 25.71
N VAL A 17 28.17 5.23 26.75
CA VAL A 17 28.07 4.61 28.10
C VAL A 17 27.19 3.37 28.04
N ARG A 18 26.06 3.42 27.32
CA ARG A 18 25.20 2.25 27.08
C ARG A 18 25.97 1.12 26.37
N LEU A 19 26.80 1.44 25.37
CA LEU A 19 27.66 0.45 24.72
C LEU A 19 28.65 -0.17 25.70
N CYS A 20 29.35 0.64 26.51
CA CYS A 20 30.30 0.16 27.51
C CYS A 20 29.63 -0.79 28.52
N ASN A 21 28.49 -0.39 29.08
CA ASN A 21 27.75 -1.19 30.06
C ASN A 21 27.25 -2.50 29.46
N ALA A 22 26.69 -2.46 28.25
CA ALA A 22 26.19 -3.66 27.60
C ALA A 22 27.33 -4.65 27.26
N VAL A 23 28.49 -4.15 26.84
CA VAL A 23 29.68 -4.97 26.57
C VAL A 23 30.22 -5.60 27.86
N LEU A 24 30.40 -4.81 28.93
CA LEU A 24 30.93 -5.31 30.20
C LEU A 24 29.97 -6.26 30.89
N GLN A 25 28.66 -6.01 30.83
CA GLN A 25 27.63 -6.92 31.33
C GLN A 25 27.63 -8.24 30.54
N ALA A 26 27.79 -8.19 29.21
CA ALA A 26 27.87 -9.41 28.40
C ALA A 26 29.14 -10.22 28.67
N GLU A 27 30.26 -9.54 28.97
CA GLU A 27 31.55 -10.19 29.23
C GLU A 27 31.65 -10.77 30.65
N HIS A 28 31.13 -10.07 31.65
CA HIS A 28 31.35 -10.38 33.06
C HIS A 28 30.09 -10.78 33.84
N GLY A 29 28.90 -10.64 33.24
CA GLY A 29 27.63 -10.96 33.90
C GLY A 29 27.44 -10.18 35.21
N ASP A 30 26.91 -10.84 36.23
CA ASP A 30 26.57 -10.24 37.55
C ASP A 30 27.80 -9.81 38.40
N ASP A 31 29.00 -10.14 37.94
CA ASP A 31 30.25 -9.69 38.55
C ASP A 31 30.54 -8.21 38.25
N PHE A 32 30.04 -7.71 37.11
CA PHE A 32 30.09 -6.30 36.77
C PHE A 32 28.93 -5.54 37.41
N LEU A 33 29.25 -4.43 38.06
CA LEU A 33 28.29 -3.47 38.58
C LEU A 33 28.37 -2.19 37.76
N PRO A 34 27.33 -1.86 36.96
CA PRO A 34 27.20 -0.50 36.45
C PRO A 34 27.00 0.42 37.65
N ILE A 35 27.72 1.54 37.69
CA ILE A 35 27.51 2.55 38.73
C ILE A 35 26.48 3.55 38.17
N ASP A 36 25.33 3.62 38.84
CA ASP A 36 24.24 4.55 38.56
C ASP A 36 24.37 5.78 39.51
N ASP A 37 23.85 6.94 39.11
CA ASP A 37 24.08 8.29 39.70
C ASP A 37 23.74 8.42 41.21
N ASP A 38 23.16 7.38 41.83
CA ASP A 38 22.78 7.34 43.25
C ASP A 38 23.91 6.94 44.21
N ARG A 39 25.15 6.74 43.73
CA ARG A 39 26.31 6.41 44.58
C ARG A 39 27.39 7.49 44.45
N ALA A 40 28.03 7.84 45.58
CA ALA A 40 29.07 8.89 45.65
C ALA A 40 30.42 8.45 45.02
N ASP A 41 30.42 8.07 43.74
CA ASP A 41 31.54 7.52 42.99
C ASP A 41 32.38 8.60 42.26
N ARG A 42 31.91 9.85 42.30
CA ARG A 42 32.54 11.04 41.71
C ARG A 42 32.81 10.89 40.19
N GLY A 43 32.01 10.08 39.48
CA GLY A 43 32.06 9.89 38.03
C GLY A 43 33.03 8.80 37.57
N ASN A 44 32.91 7.59 38.12
CA ASN A 44 33.54 6.37 37.62
C ASN A 44 32.45 5.36 37.23
N ASP A 45 32.36 5.02 35.96
CA ASP A 45 31.13 4.46 35.36
C ASP A 45 30.91 2.95 35.58
N GLY A 46 31.74 2.26 36.40
CA GLY A 46 31.52 0.84 36.71
C GLY A 46 32.55 0.20 37.63
N PHE A 47 32.19 -0.95 38.21
CA PHE A 47 33.08 -1.74 39.09
C PHE A 47 32.92 -3.25 38.89
N LEU A 48 34.03 -3.96 38.71
CA LEU A 48 34.09 -5.42 38.62
C LEU A 48 34.62 -5.98 39.94
N LYS A 49 33.79 -6.78 40.63
CA LYS A 49 34.04 -7.19 42.03
C LYS A 49 35.23 -8.14 42.14
N SER A 50 35.27 -9.18 41.30
CA SER A 50 36.32 -10.21 41.35
C SER A 50 37.73 -9.64 41.22
N GLU A 51 37.91 -8.64 40.36
CA GLU A 51 39.20 -8.03 40.08
C GLU A 51 39.48 -6.78 40.91
N ARG A 52 38.50 -6.29 41.67
CA ARG A 52 38.57 -4.96 42.32
C ARG A 52 38.93 -3.87 41.30
N ARG A 53 38.29 -3.95 40.13
CA ARG A 53 38.59 -3.12 38.96
C ARG A 53 37.52 -2.06 38.77
N MET A 54 37.94 -0.80 38.77
CA MET A 54 37.07 0.33 38.49
C MET A 54 37.20 0.75 37.02
N PHE A 55 36.09 1.18 36.41
CA PHE A 55 36.02 1.64 35.04
C PHE A 55 35.66 3.13 35.00
N ALA A 56 36.21 3.83 34.01
CA ALA A 56 35.78 5.19 33.66
C ALA A 56 35.58 5.25 32.15
N ALA A 57 34.40 5.66 31.71
CA ALA A 57 34.00 5.74 30.32
C ALA A 57 33.91 7.19 29.85
N HIS A 58 34.50 7.47 28.70
CA HIS A 58 34.39 8.78 28.09
C HIS A 58 34.18 8.71 26.58
N CYS A 59 33.18 9.49 26.13
CA CYS A 59 32.87 9.67 24.72
C CYS A 59 33.46 10.99 24.24
N PHE A 60 34.53 10.92 23.45
CA PHE A 60 35.11 12.09 22.79
C PHE A 60 34.33 12.41 21.51
N LYS A 61 33.97 13.69 21.33
CA LYS A 61 33.27 14.15 20.13
C LYS A 61 34.30 14.55 19.06
N ARG A 62 34.22 13.93 17.88
CA ARG A 62 35.11 14.15 16.70
C ARG A 62 34.98 15.54 16.03
N ALA A 63 34.55 16.59 16.72
CA ALA A 63 34.44 17.91 16.10
C ALA A 63 35.84 18.53 15.92
N GLN A 64 36.48 18.27 14.77
CA GLN A 64 37.58 19.07 14.18
C GLN A 64 38.75 19.45 15.13
N ASN A 65 39.15 18.56 16.05
CA ASN A 65 40.10 18.91 17.11
C ASN A 65 41.55 18.51 16.76
N ARG A 66 42.44 19.48 16.55
CA ARG A 66 43.90 19.29 16.48
C ARG A 66 44.52 18.89 17.84
N SER A 67 43.70 18.74 18.89
CA SER A 67 44.12 18.60 20.29
C SER A 67 43.45 17.43 21.04
N ILE A 68 42.94 16.41 20.33
CA ILE A 68 42.25 15.26 20.93
C ILE A 68 43.11 14.52 21.97
N ASP A 69 44.43 14.39 21.73
CA ASP A 69 45.37 13.78 22.66
C ASP A 69 45.46 14.54 23.99
N ALA A 70 45.37 15.87 23.96
CA ALA A 70 45.38 16.67 25.18
C ALA A 70 44.08 16.50 25.99
N GLU A 71 42.95 16.35 25.30
CA GLU A 71 41.65 16.07 25.94
C GLU A 71 41.62 14.68 26.56
N ILE A 72 42.10 13.66 25.83
CA ILE A 72 42.24 12.29 26.34
C ILE A 72 43.12 12.29 27.58
N ARG A 73 44.29 12.94 27.52
CA ARG A 73 45.23 13.03 28.66
C ARG A 73 44.57 13.71 29.86
N THR A 74 43.92 14.85 29.65
CA THR A 74 43.29 15.63 30.73
C THR A 74 42.18 14.83 31.41
N LYS A 75 41.33 14.18 30.61
CA LYS A 75 40.21 13.39 31.12
C LYS A 75 40.68 12.13 31.85
N MET A 76 41.56 11.35 31.23
CA MET A 76 42.10 10.12 31.82
C MET A 76 42.85 10.40 33.12
N ALA A 77 43.66 11.47 33.17
CA ALA A 77 44.34 11.88 34.40
C ALA A 77 43.37 12.32 35.50
N GLY A 78 42.33 13.08 35.13
CA GLY A 78 41.30 13.54 36.05
C GLY A 78 40.53 12.37 36.67
N ASP A 79 40.13 11.39 35.87
CA ASP A 79 39.38 10.23 36.34
C ASP A 79 40.25 9.25 37.15
N LEU A 80 41.50 9.03 36.74
CA LEU A 80 42.45 8.24 37.52
C LEU A 80 42.71 8.88 38.89
N LYS A 81 42.86 10.21 38.95
CA LYS A 81 43.05 10.93 40.22
C LYS A 81 41.86 10.72 41.17
N LYS A 82 40.64 10.69 40.65
CA LYS A 82 39.45 10.39 41.46
C LYS A 82 39.47 8.95 41.99
N ALA A 83 39.83 7.97 41.16
CA ALA A 83 39.95 6.58 41.58
C ALA A 83 41.03 6.41 42.68
N ILE A 84 42.17 7.10 42.56
CA ILE A 84 43.21 7.13 43.60
C ILE A 84 42.66 7.71 44.90
N GLN A 85 41.91 8.81 44.84
CA GLN A 85 41.29 9.41 46.02
C GLN A 85 40.30 8.46 46.69
N LEU A 86 39.42 7.80 45.92
CA LEU A 86 38.45 6.83 46.45
C LEU A 86 39.12 5.66 47.17
N LYS A 87 40.27 5.20 46.65
CA LYS A 87 41.10 4.19 47.29
C LYS A 87 41.71 4.69 48.60
N GLN A 88 42.30 5.89 48.59
CA GLN A 88 42.92 6.50 49.78
C GLN A 88 41.90 6.76 50.89
N ASP A 89 40.70 7.22 50.52
CA ASP A 89 39.56 7.44 51.43
C ASP A 89 38.97 6.12 51.95
N ARG A 90 39.44 4.97 51.46
CA ARG A 90 38.89 3.62 51.72
C ARG A 90 37.40 3.49 51.41
N ALA A 91 36.90 4.37 50.54
CA ALA A 91 35.52 4.31 50.04
C ALA A 91 35.32 3.11 49.10
N TRP A 92 36.37 2.74 48.36
CA TRP A 92 36.38 1.59 47.46
C TRP A 92 37.70 0.84 47.53
N ASP A 93 37.63 -0.49 47.47
CA ASP A 93 38.79 -1.37 47.37
C ASP A 93 39.17 -1.52 45.89
N ILE A 94 40.12 -0.69 45.44
CA ILE A 94 40.51 -0.57 44.02
C ILE A 94 41.94 -1.08 43.85
N ASN A 95 42.11 -2.17 43.11
CA ASN A 95 43.42 -2.70 42.72
C ASN A 95 43.73 -2.44 41.24
N ARG A 96 42.70 -2.27 40.42
CA ARG A 96 42.83 -2.07 38.98
C ARG A 96 41.92 -0.94 38.50
N TRP A 97 42.31 -0.25 37.44
CA TRP A 97 41.52 0.81 36.83
C TRP A 97 41.61 0.74 35.30
N THR A 98 40.48 0.94 34.63
CA THR A 98 40.37 0.82 33.17
C THR A 98 39.66 2.01 32.56
N PHE A 99 40.32 2.68 31.61
CA PHE A 99 39.72 3.76 30.84
C PHE A 99 39.06 3.22 29.55
N LEU A 100 37.79 3.55 29.34
CA LEU A 100 36.99 3.14 28.20
C LEU A 100 36.77 4.35 27.28
N SER A 101 37.14 4.22 26.00
CA SER A 101 37.12 5.33 25.06
C SER A 101 36.55 4.91 23.71
N ASN A 102 35.76 5.78 23.09
CA ASN A 102 35.36 5.64 21.69
C ASN A 102 36.49 6.04 20.73
N TYR A 103 37.69 6.35 21.25
CA TYR A 103 38.91 6.64 20.49
C TYR A 103 40.05 5.71 20.84
N PRO A 104 40.93 5.38 19.88
CA PRO A 104 42.19 4.70 20.16
C PRO A 104 43.03 5.48 21.18
N MET A 105 43.70 4.78 22.09
CA MET A 105 44.55 5.39 23.11
C MET A 105 45.98 5.55 22.58
N PRO A 106 46.54 6.78 22.55
CA PRO A 106 47.94 6.99 22.22
C PRO A 106 48.89 6.41 23.29
N GLU A 107 49.90 5.65 22.88
CA GLU A 107 50.85 4.98 23.78
C GLU A 107 51.56 5.93 24.75
N HIS A 108 51.92 7.13 24.28
CA HIS A 108 52.61 8.13 25.07
C HIS A 108 51.74 8.69 26.22
N ILE A 109 50.41 8.71 26.07
CA ILE A 109 49.47 9.08 27.15
C ILE A 109 49.37 7.93 28.13
N ALA A 110 49.18 6.71 27.64
CA ALA A 110 49.06 5.51 28.45
C ALA A 110 50.25 5.32 29.40
N ALA A 111 51.49 5.51 28.92
CA ALA A 111 52.69 5.36 29.73
C ALA A 111 52.69 6.28 30.97
N SER A 112 52.27 7.54 30.81
CA SER A 112 52.19 8.49 31.91
C SER A 112 51.13 8.12 32.95
N MET A 113 50.00 7.54 32.50
CA MET A 113 48.91 7.12 33.40
C MET A 113 49.27 5.85 34.17
N VAL A 114 50.00 4.91 33.55
CA VAL A 114 50.53 3.71 34.22
C VAL A 114 51.50 4.08 35.33
N GLN A 115 52.40 5.04 35.11
CA GLN A 115 53.31 5.52 36.14
C GLN A 115 52.55 6.11 37.35
N ALA A 116 51.54 6.95 37.08
CA ALA A 116 50.71 7.55 38.12
C ALA A 116 49.90 6.50 38.91
N GLY A 117 49.34 5.50 38.21
CA GLY A 117 48.61 4.39 38.83
C GLY A 117 49.50 3.52 39.72
N ASN A 118 50.68 3.15 39.22
CA ASN A 118 51.65 2.33 39.96
C ASN A 118 52.11 3.01 41.26
N ALA A 119 52.31 4.33 41.24
CA ALA A 119 52.64 5.09 42.44
C ALA A 119 51.53 5.03 43.52
N ALA A 120 50.27 4.81 43.11
CA ALA A 120 49.13 4.62 44.00
C ALA A 120 48.76 3.13 44.21
N GLY A 121 49.56 2.19 43.71
CA GLY A 121 49.29 0.76 43.75
C GLY A 121 48.03 0.34 42.97
N ILE A 122 47.71 1.01 41.86
CA ILE A 122 46.59 0.70 40.97
C ILE A 122 47.14 0.29 39.60
N GLU A 123 46.77 -0.90 39.14
CA GLU A 123 47.09 -1.37 37.78
C GLU A 123 46.20 -0.65 36.76
N VAL A 124 46.80 0.13 35.84
CA VAL A 124 46.08 0.94 34.86
C VAL A 124 46.04 0.26 33.49
N SER A 125 44.87 0.24 32.87
CA SER A 125 44.64 -0.28 31.52
C SER A 125 43.60 0.56 30.77
N TRP A 126 43.39 0.27 29.48
CA TRP A 126 42.40 0.98 28.65
C TRP A 126 41.80 0.08 27.58
N ARG A 127 40.62 0.47 27.07
CA ARG A 127 39.92 -0.17 25.95
C ARG A 127 39.42 0.88 24.97
N GLY A 128 39.71 0.67 23.70
CA GLY A 128 39.30 1.53 22.58
C GLY A 128 38.31 0.87 21.62
N PRO A 129 38.03 1.48 20.46
CA PRO A 129 37.07 1.00 19.46
C PRO A 129 37.26 -0.44 19.01
N GLU A 130 38.51 -0.88 18.91
CA GLU A 130 38.85 -2.26 18.53
C GLU A 130 38.28 -3.29 19.51
N TYR A 131 38.41 -3.06 20.81
CA TYR A 131 37.87 -3.94 21.84
C TYR A 131 36.34 -4.02 21.73
N PHE A 132 35.67 -2.89 21.59
CA PHE A 132 34.21 -2.86 21.48
C PHE A 132 33.70 -3.54 20.20
N ALA A 133 34.40 -3.36 19.08
CA ALA A 133 34.09 -4.02 17.81
C ALA A 133 34.23 -5.55 17.93
N ASP A 134 35.31 -6.04 18.54
CA ASP A 134 35.51 -7.47 18.80
C ASP A 134 34.38 -8.05 19.67
N ARG A 135 34.03 -7.38 20.76
CA ARG A 135 32.94 -7.85 21.64
C ARG A 135 31.57 -7.85 20.96
N LEU A 136 31.26 -6.83 20.15
CA LEU A 136 30.03 -6.79 19.36
C LEU A 136 29.95 -7.93 18.33
N GLN A 137 31.08 -8.36 17.77
CA GLN A 137 31.13 -9.51 16.86
C GLN A 137 30.97 -10.84 17.60
N ARG A 138 31.59 -10.95 18.79
CA ARG A 138 31.59 -12.18 19.60
C ARG A 138 30.24 -12.46 20.26
N PHE A 139 29.53 -11.43 20.73
CA PHE A 139 28.25 -11.57 21.41
C PHE A 139 27.09 -11.24 20.46
N LYS A 140 26.51 -12.26 19.81
CA LYS A 140 25.43 -12.08 18.81
C LYS A 140 24.25 -11.24 19.31
N GLY A 141 23.77 -11.47 20.54
CA GLY A 141 22.64 -10.72 21.11
C GLY A 141 22.97 -9.25 21.42
N LEU A 142 24.25 -8.92 21.61
CA LEU A 142 24.70 -7.54 21.85
C LEU A 142 24.58 -6.71 20.57
N ARG A 143 24.81 -7.31 19.41
CA ARG A 143 24.74 -6.64 18.10
C ARG A 143 23.35 -6.09 17.80
N GLU A 144 22.31 -6.82 18.20
CA GLU A 144 20.91 -6.45 18.01
C GLU A 144 20.50 -5.21 18.82
N LEU A 145 21.19 -4.95 19.94
CA LEU A 145 20.94 -3.79 20.79
C LEU A 145 21.48 -2.49 20.20
N PHE A 146 22.29 -2.53 19.14
CA PHE A 146 22.89 -1.33 18.54
C PHE A 146 22.69 -1.29 17.01
N PRO A 147 21.44 -1.22 16.51
CA PRO A 147 21.13 -1.24 15.08
C PRO A 147 21.74 -0.04 14.33
N ASN A 148 21.93 1.09 15.01
CA ASN A 148 22.58 2.28 14.46
C ASN A 148 24.05 2.04 14.06
N LEU A 149 24.72 1.07 14.70
CA LEU A 149 26.08 0.63 14.34
C LEU A 149 26.08 -0.42 13.20
N MET A 150 24.91 -0.71 12.62
CA MET A 150 24.71 -1.71 11.55
C MET A 150 24.10 -1.11 10.28
N ALA A 151 23.92 0.21 10.21
CA ALA A 151 23.18 0.88 9.13
C ALA A 151 23.69 0.54 7.71
N ASN A 152 25.00 0.35 7.55
CA ASN A 152 25.60 -0.02 6.28
C ASN A 152 25.28 -1.47 5.85
N GLU A 153 25.19 -2.40 6.80
CA GLU A 153 24.88 -3.81 6.52
C GLU A 153 23.39 -4.01 6.21
N VAL A 154 22.53 -3.17 6.78
CA VAL A 154 21.09 -3.15 6.46
C VAL A 154 20.87 -2.68 5.03
N ALA A 155 21.59 -1.65 4.58
CA ALA A 155 21.53 -1.17 3.19
C ALA A 155 21.98 -2.24 2.20
N GLU A 156 23.11 -2.91 2.45
CA GLU A 156 23.61 -4.00 1.60
C GLU A 156 22.64 -5.18 1.50
N LYS A 157 21.96 -5.53 2.60
CA LYS A 157 20.93 -6.58 2.60
C LYS A 157 19.67 -6.17 1.83
N LEU A 158 19.30 -4.89 1.88
CA LEU A 158 18.16 -4.37 1.14
C LEU A 158 18.39 -4.45 -0.37
N ASP A 159 19.60 -4.09 -0.84
CA ASP A 159 19.99 -4.20 -2.25
C ASP A 159 20.01 -5.65 -2.76
N ASP A 160 20.35 -6.62 -1.90
CA ASP A 160 20.27 -8.05 -2.26
C ASP A 160 18.82 -8.53 -2.38
N VAL A 161 17.94 -8.08 -1.48
CA VAL A 161 16.50 -8.38 -1.55
C VAL A 161 15.87 -7.79 -2.82
N MET A 162 16.21 -6.54 -3.15
CA MET A 162 15.71 -5.88 -4.36
C MET A 162 16.12 -6.62 -5.64
N ARG A 163 17.39 -7.02 -5.75
CA ARG A 163 17.88 -7.80 -6.91
C ARG A 163 17.18 -9.15 -7.06
N ARG A 164 16.88 -9.82 -5.94
CA ARG A 164 16.14 -11.09 -5.97
C ARG A 164 14.69 -10.89 -6.42
N LEU A 165 14.04 -9.82 -5.99
CA LEU A 165 12.69 -9.48 -6.44
C LEU A 165 12.64 -9.20 -7.95
N ASP A 166 13.61 -8.47 -8.49
CA ASP A 166 13.70 -8.22 -9.94
C ASP A 166 13.91 -9.52 -10.75
N SER A 167 14.67 -10.47 -10.21
CA SER A 167 14.87 -11.77 -10.85
C SER A 167 13.64 -12.69 -10.86
N LEU A 168 12.63 -12.37 -10.02
CA LEU A 168 11.36 -13.11 -9.93
C LEU A 168 10.27 -12.49 -10.80
N ALA A 169 10.49 -11.33 -11.42
CA ALA A 169 9.57 -10.77 -12.39
C ALA A 169 9.51 -11.69 -13.63
N PRO A 170 8.30 -12.06 -14.12
CA PRO A 170 8.18 -12.97 -15.25
C PRO A 170 8.86 -12.39 -16.50
N GLN A 171 9.85 -13.11 -17.06
CA GLN A 171 10.69 -12.67 -18.19
C GLN A 171 9.93 -12.45 -19.52
N LYS A 172 8.65 -12.81 -19.58
CA LYS A 172 7.77 -12.49 -20.71
C LYS A 172 6.36 -12.21 -20.15
N PRO A 173 5.76 -11.03 -20.42
CA PRO A 173 4.39 -10.77 -19.99
C PRO A 173 3.48 -11.85 -20.57
N LEU A 174 2.58 -12.38 -19.73
CA LEU A 174 1.68 -13.46 -20.12
C LEU A 174 0.86 -13.01 -21.33
N ALA A 175 0.83 -13.81 -22.39
CA ALA A 175 0.13 -13.45 -23.61
C ALA A 175 -1.39 -13.46 -23.34
N ILE A 176 -2.05 -12.31 -23.37
CA ILE A 176 -3.48 -12.18 -23.08
C ILE A 176 -4.25 -12.57 -24.33
N ASN A 177 -4.79 -13.78 -24.35
CA ASN A 177 -5.64 -14.28 -25.44
C ASN A 177 -7.05 -14.63 -24.95
N TRP A 178 -7.54 -13.90 -23.95
CA TRP A 178 -8.89 -14.02 -23.42
C TRP A 178 -9.50 -12.63 -23.19
N VAL A 179 -10.79 -12.59 -22.86
CA VAL A 179 -11.51 -11.35 -22.52
C VAL A 179 -10.92 -10.75 -21.24
N PRO A 180 -10.29 -9.56 -21.29
CA PRO A 180 -9.56 -9.01 -20.16
C PRO A 180 -10.52 -8.68 -19.01
N ARG A 181 -10.16 -9.12 -17.81
CA ARG A 181 -11.02 -9.08 -16.61
C ARG A 181 -10.81 -7.84 -15.76
N ASN A 182 -9.71 -7.12 -15.98
CA ASN A 182 -9.30 -5.96 -15.22
C ASN A 182 -8.48 -4.99 -16.10
N PRO A 183 -8.22 -3.76 -15.63
CA PRO A 183 -7.48 -2.76 -16.39
C PRO A 183 -6.06 -3.18 -16.78
N ASP A 184 -5.38 -4.03 -16.01
CA ASP A 184 -4.02 -4.47 -16.31
C ASP A 184 -4.00 -5.50 -17.45
N GLU A 185 -4.91 -6.48 -17.43
CA GLU A 185 -5.10 -7.42 -18.55
C GLU A 185 -5.53 -6.67 -19.82
N GLN A 186 -6.35 -5.63 -19.70
CA GLN A 186 -6.76 -4.79 -20.84
C GLN A 186 -5.56 -4.03 -21.42
N ARG A 187 -4.70 -3.45 -20.57
CA ARG A 187 -3.48 -2.77 -21.00
C ARG A 187 -2.55 -3.73 -21.73
N ALA A 188 -2.34 -4.92 -21.15
CA ALA A 188 -1.53 -5.97 -21.76
C ALA A 188 -2.12 -6.47 -23.09
N LEU A 189 -3.44 -6.60 -23.23
CA LEU A 189 -4.08 -6.95 -24.49
C LEU A 189 -3.84 -5.88 -25.57
N ILE A 190 -3.95 -4.60 -25.22
CA ILE A 190 -3.72 -3.47 -26.13
C ILE A 190 -2.25 -3.38 -26.54
N GLU A 191 -1.32 -3.69 -25.65
CA GLU A 191 0.12 -3.71 -25.97
C GLU A 191 0.50 -4.87 -26.89
N GLN A 192 -0.13 -6.03 -26.70
CA GLN A 192 0.20 -7.24 -27.44
C GLN A 192 -0.54 -7.37 -28.78
N MET A 193 -1.71 -6.74 -28.91
CA MET A 193 -2.62 -6.80 -30.07
C MET A 193 -2.66 -8.17 -30.76
N PRO A 194 -2.95 -9.27 -30.03
CA PRO A 194 -3.06 -10.59 -30.63
C PRO A 194 -4.17 -10.63 -31.69
N ARG A 195 -4.24 -11.71 -32.48
CA ARG A 195 -5.34 -11.89 -33.45
C ARG A 195 -6.70 -11.73 -32.76
N ALA A 196 -7.59 -10.93 -33.36
CA ALA A 196 -8.91 -10.62 -32.83
C ALA A 196 -8.93 -9.81 -31.51
N TRP A 197 -7.85 -9.08 -31.19
CA TRP A 197 -7.77 -8.24 -30.00
C TRP A 197 -8.89 -7.20 -29.93
N GLU A 198 -9.39 -6.70 -31.06
CA GLU A 198 -10.46 -5.70 -31.11
C GLU A 198 -11.75 -6.22 -30.45
N TYR A 199 -12.11 -7.47 -30.78
CA TYR A 199 -13.29 -8.14 -30.23
C TYR A 199 -13.08 -8.49 -28.75
N LEU A 200 -11.88 -8.94 -28.38
CA LEU A 200 -11.55 -9.23 -26.98
C LEU A 200 -11.57 -7.96 -26.13
N LEU A 201 -11.06 -6.83 -26.65
CA LEU A 201 -11.09 -5.54 -25.98
C LEU A 201 -12.53 -5.06 -25.77
N PHE A 202 -13.37 -5.13 -26.81
CA PHE A 202 -14.78 -4.78 -26.71
C PHE A 202 -15.49 -5.61 -25.64
N ALA A 203 -15.34 -6.93 -25.69
CA ALA A 203 -15.89 -7.83 -24.68
C ALA A 203 -15.34 -7.56 -23.28
N GLY A 204 -14.07 -7.15 -23.17
CA GLY A 204 -13.40 -6.85 -21.90
C GLY A 204 -13.96 -5.62 -21.21
N VAL A 205 -14.20 -4.55 -21.96
CA VAL A 205 -14.84 -3.34 -21.44
C VAL A 205 -16.28 -3.67 -20.98
N LEU A 206 -17.03 -4.45 -21.77
CA LEU A 206 -18.36 -4.90 -21.36
C LEU A 206 -18.31 -5.79 -20.12
N LEU A 207 -17.36 -6.72 -20.00
CA LEU A 207 -17.22 -7.59 -18.83
C LEU A 207 -16.96 -6.78 -17.56
N GLN A 208 -16.02 -5.84 -17.60
CA GLN A 208 -15.71 -4.99 -16.46
C GLN A 208 -16.92 -4.13 -16.06
N GLY A 209 -17.62 -3.54 -17.03
CA GLY A 209 -18.88 -2.82 -16.78
C GLY A 209 -19.98 -3.71 -16.21
N ARG A 210 -20.16 -4.92 -16.75
CA ARG A 210 -21.14 -5.91 -16.28
C ARG A 210 -20.91 -6.31 -14.82
N VAL A 211 -19.65 -6.50 -14.43
CA VAL A 211 -19.25 -6.79 -13.05
C VAL A 211 -19.53 -5.61 -12.14
N ALA A 212 -19.20 -4.38 -12.56
CA ALA A 212 -19.46 -3.17 -11.78
C ALA A 212 -20.97 -2.94 -11.52
N LEU A 213 -21.82 -3.28 -12.50
CA LEU A 213 -23.28 -3.14 -12.39
C LEU A 213 -23.95 -4.26 -11.59
N ASP A 214 -23.28 -5.37 -11.31
CA ASP A 214 -23.93 -6.59 -10.83
C ASP A 214 -24.60 -6.43 -9.46
N LEU A 215 -23.95 -5.77 -8.51
CA LEU A 215 -24.53 -5.50 -7.18
C LEU A 215 -25.80 -4.65 -7.30
N ARG A 216 -25.74 -3.57 -8.08
CA ARG A 216 -26.87 -2.65 -8.28
C ARG A 216 -28.03 -3.32 -9.00
N TRP A 217 -27.72 -4.21 -9.95
CA TRP A 217 -28.73 -5.01 -10.63
C TRP A 217 -29.40 -6.00 -9.68
N ARG A 218 -28.65 -6.70 -8.82
CA ARG A 218 -29.22 -7.60 -7.81
C ARG A 218 -30.09 -6.85 -6.80
N ASP A 219 -29.64 -5.70 -6.32
CA ASP A 219 -30.44 -4.82 -5.46
C ASP A 219 -31.76 -4.45 -6.15
N TYR A 220 -31.68 -4.05 -7.42
CA TYR A 220 -32.87 -3.79 -8.22
C TYR A 220 -33.76 -5.04 -8.39
N GLN A 221 -33.22 -6.23 -8.59
CA GLN A 221 -34.04 -7.44 -8.69
C GLN A 221 -34.74 -7.79 -7.36
N ASN A 222 -34.10 -7.47 -6.23
CA ASN A 222 -34.63 -7.71 -4.88
C ASN A 222 -35.62 -6.64 -4.41
N GLY A 223 -36.02 -5.71 -5.27
CA GLY A 223 -36.94 -4.62 -4.89
C GLY A 223 -36.28 -3.49 -4.09
N TYR A 224 -34.96 -3.54 -3.87
CA TYR A 224 -34.25 -2.49 -3.14
C TYR A 224 -34.09 -1.23 -4.01
N GLY A 225 -34.16 -0.08 -3.35
CA GLY A 225 -33.84 1.23 -3.90
C GLY A 225 -33.39 2.12 -2.75
N ARG A 226 -32.16 2.64 -2.82
CA ARG A 226 -31.63 3.51 -1.77
C ARG A 226 -32.54 4.72 -1.60
N ARG A 227 -32.95 5.01 -0.36
CA ARG A 227 -33.81 6.16 -0.06
C ARG A 227 -33.16 7.46 -0.55
N THR A 228 -33.90 8.23 -1.35
CA THR A 228 -33.44 9.52 -1.88
C THR A 228 -33.60 10.65 -0.87
N GLY A 229 -34.40 10.44 0.18
CA GLY A 229 -34.81 11.50 1.11
C GLY A 229 -35.84 12.47 0.52
N ARG A 230 -36.31 12.24 -0.72
CA ARG A 230 -37.34 13.05 -1.36
C ARG A 230 -38.73 12.55 -0.98
N TYR A 231 -39.55 13.46 -0.47
CA TYR A 231 -40.96 13.26 -0.16
C TYR A 231 -41.77 14.15 -1.09
N LEU A 232 -42.56 13.54 -1.97
CA LEU A 232 -43.30 14.25 -3.01
C LEU A 232 -44.77 14.36 -2.64
N ASP A 233 -45.32 15.56 -2.80
CA ASP A 233 -46.76 15.79 -2.79
C ASP A 233 -47.42 15.25 -4.08
N ARG A 234 -48.73 15.41 -4.23
CA ARG A 234 -49.49 14.87 -5.37
C ARG A 234 -49.03 15.45 -6.72
N PRO A 235 -48.94 16.80 -6.90
CA PRO A 235 -48.46 17.36 -8.16
C PRO A 235 -47.03 16.95 -8.49
N SER A 236 -46.13 16.97 -7.49
CA SER A 236 -44.72 16.60 -7.70
C SER A 236 -44.55 15.11 -7.99
N SER A 237 -45.39 14.26 -7.40
CA SER A 237 -45.40 12.82 -7.68
C SER A 237 -45.74 12.55 -9.16
N LEU A 238 -46.79 13.20 -9.67
CA LEU A 238 -47.17 13.07 -11.08
C LEU A 238 -46.06 13.56 -12.01
N ALA A 239 -45.54 14.77 -11.78
CA ALA A 239 -44.48 15.36 -12.59
C ALA A 239 -43.22 14.50 -12.61
N GLN A 240 -42.82 13.94 -11.46
CA GLN A 240 -41.67 13.04 -11.37
C GLN A 240 -41.89 11.75 -12.18
N LEU A 241 -43.06 11.12 -12.09
CA LEU A 241 -43.34 9.88 -12.83
C LEU A 241 -43.35 10.10 -14.34
N GLU A 242 -43.95 11.19 -14.81
CA GLU A 242 -43.96 11.56 -16.23
C GLU A 242 -42.55 11.90 -16.73
N GLY A 243 -41.77 12.64 -15.92
CA GLY A 243 -40.37 12.98 -16.21
C GLY A 243 -39.49 11.75 -16.37
N VAL A 244 -39.52 10.85 -15.38
CA VAL A 244 -38.71 9.62 -15.40
C VAL A 244 -39.06 8.71 -16.58
N LEU A 245 -40.35 8.60 -16.95
CA LEU A 245 -40.74 7.83 -18.14
C LEU A 245 -40.12 8.43 -19.42
N ASN A 246 -40.19 9.75 -19.58
CA ASN A 246 -39.61 10.43 -20.74
C ASN A 246 -38.09 10.27 -20.79
N ASP A 247 -37.40 10.41 -19.66
CA ASP A 247 -35.95 10.24 -19.58
C ASP A 247 -35.56 8.80 -19.92
N GLY A 248 -36.27 7.80 -19.40
CA GLY A 248 -36.04 6.39 -19.74
C GLY A 248 -36.21 6.11 -21.24
N LEU A 249 -37.22 6.69 -21.89
CA LEU A 249 -37.42 6.59 -23.33
C LEU A 249 -36.32 7.28 -24.14
N LEU A 250 -35.85 8.45 -23.68
CA LEU A 250 -34.75 9.18 -24.33
C LEU A 250 -33.43 8.42 -24.23
N ILE A 251 -33.11 7.86 -23.06
CA ILE A 251 -31.92 7.03 -22.84
C ILE A 251 -31.95 5.81 -23.77
N ALA A 252 -33.08 5.10 -23.83
CA ALA A 252 -33.24 3.94 -24.72
C ALA A 252 -33.08 4.32 -26.21
N LYS A 253 -33.66 5.45 -26.65
CA LYS A 253 -33.51 5.96 -28.02
C LYS A 253 -32.07 6.36 -28.33
N GLY A 254 -31.36 6.95 -27.36
CA GLY A 254 -29.96 7.34 -27.50
C GLY A 254 -29.06 6.16 -27.86
N LEU A 255 -29.40 4.95 -27.42
CA LEU A 255 -28.64 3.76 -27.77
C LEU A 255 -28.75 3.40 -29.25
N ASN A 256 -29.93 3.51 -29.84
CA ASN A 256 -30.13 3.24 -31.27
C ASN A 256 -29.29 4.16 -32.16
N ALA A 257 -29.12 5.44 -31.78
CA ALA A 257 -28.30 6.39 -32.54
C ALA A 257 -26.83 5.95 -32.63
N ILE A 258 -26.33 5.26 -31.62
CA ILE A 258 -24.94 4.78 -31.60
C ILE A 258 -24.81 3.58 -32.54
N PHE A 259 -25.73 2.61 -32.49
CA PHE A 259 -25.72 1.45 -33.38
C PHE A 259 -26.03 1.80 -34.84
N ALA A 260 -26.80 2.85 -35.10
CA ALA A 260 -27.12 3.35 -36.44
C ALA A 260 -25.99 4.14 -37.09
N SER A 261 -24.97 4.53 -36.32
CA SER A 261 -23.81 5.25 -36.85
C SER A 261 -22.78 4.28 -37.44
N ASP A 262 -21.94 4.81 -38.33
CA ASP A 262 -20.75 4.15 -38.86
C ASP A 262 -19.67 3.85 -37.78
N ILE A 263 -19.97 4.11 -36.50
CA ILE A 263 -19.06 3.89 -35.38
C ILE A 263 -18.62 2.42 -35.25
N ASN A 264 -19.45 1.46 -35.67
CA ASN A 264 -19.06 0.05 -35.68
C ASN A 264 -17.89 -0.20 -36.66
N VAL A 265 -17.96 0.39 -37.86
CA VAL A 265 -16.89 0.28 -38.86
C VAL A 265 -15.66 1.08 -38.42
N ARG A 266 -15.84 2.23 -37.79
CA ARG A 266 -14.73 3.05 -37.25
C ARG A 266 -14.06 2.39 -36.04
N ALA A 267 -14.82 1.69 -35.20
CA ALA A 267 -14.30 1.01 -34.00
C ALA A 267 -13.49 -0.23 -34.39
N PHE A 268 -14.07 -1.15 -35.16
CA PHE A 268 -13.45 -2.44 -35.45
C PHE A 268 -12.58 -2.43 -36.72
N GLY A 269 -12.66 -1.37 -37.52
CA GLY A 269 -11.99 -1.30 -38.81
C GLY A 269 -12.70 -2.11 -39.90
N SER A 270 -12.28 -1.90 -41.15
CA SER A 270 -12.66 -2.79 -42.24
C SER A 270 -11.90 -4.12 -42.14
N PRO A 271 -12.43 -5.23 -42.69
CA PRO A 271 -11.72 -6.51 -42.68
C PRO A 271 -10.27 -6.38 -43.19
N GLY A 272 -9.30 -6.75 -42.37
CA GLY A 272 -7.87 -6.65 -42.68
C GLY A 272 -7.18 -5.36 -42.24
N PHE A 273 -7.92 -4.40 -41.67
CA PHE A 273 -7.38 -3.19 -41.05
C PHE A 273 -7.61 -3.20 -39.55
N ALA A 274 -6.64 -2.73 -38.77
CA ALA A 274 -6.76 -2.67 -37.32
C ALA A 274 -7.87 -1.70 -36.89
N GLY A 275 -8.59 -2.07 -35.84
CA GLY A 275 -9.55 -1.19 -35.18
C GLY A 275 -8.88 -0.07 -34.36
N ASP A 276 -9.67 0.93 -33.95
CA ASP A 276 -9.21 2.02 -33.10
C ASP A 276 -9.54 1.73 -31.62
N VAL A 277 -8.49 1.67 -30.79
CA VAL A 277 -8.60 1.38 -29.35
C VAL A 277 -9.57 2.34 -28.66
N GLY A 278 -9.43 3.65 -28.91
CA GLY A 278 -10.25 4.68 -28.26
C GLY A 278 -11.72 4.53 -28.59
N THR A 279 -12.03 4.32 -29.87
CA THR A 279 -13.39 4.17 -30.38
C THR A 279 -14.03 2.88 -29.89
N ILE A 280 -13.30 1.76 -29.81
CA ILE A 280 -13.79 0.50 -29.23
C ILE A 280 -14.17 0.69 -27.76
N VAL A 281 -13.28 1.30 -26.96
CA VAL A 281 -13.52 1.55 -25.54
C VAL A 281 -14.70 2.50 -25.34
N GLN A 282 -14.77 3.58 -26.12
CA GLN A 282 -15.87 4.54 -26.07
C GLN A 282 -17.20 3.88 -26.42
N PHE A 283 -17.23 3.06 -27.47
CA PHE A 283 -18.44 2.39 -27.92
C PHE A 283 -18.96 1.40 -26.87
N ALA A 284 -18.10 0.52 -26.35
CA ALA A 284 -18.47 -0.40 -25.27
C ALA A 284 -18.89 0.35 -23.99
N GLY A 285 -18.13 1.39 -23.62
CA GLY A 285 -18.41 2.22 -22.45
C GLY A 285 -19.79 2.89 -22.52
N ARG A 286 -20.24 3.28 -23.72
CA ARG A 286 -21.55 3.89 -23.90
C ARG A 286 -22.71 2.91 -23.71
N ILE A 287 -22.52 1.64 -24.02
CA ILE A 287 -23.50 0.57 -23.73
C ILE A 287 -23.62 0.39 -22.21
N VAL A 288 -22.47 0.32 -21.52
CA VAL A 288 -22.40 0.22 -20.05
C VAL A 288 -23.09 1.42 -19.40
N SER A 289 -22.74 2.65 -19.81
CA SER A 289 -23.31 3.86 -19.22
C SER A 289 -24.82 3.95 -19.42
N THR A 290 -25.33 3.53 -20.58
CA THR A 290 -26.78 3.49 -20.86
C THR A 290 -27.51 2.57 -19.88
N CYS A 291 -26.94 1.40 -19.59
CA CYS A 291 -27.48 0.50 -18.57
C CYS A 291 -27.43 1.13 -17.18
N GLU A 292 -26.36 1.85 -16.88
CA GLU A 292 -26.13 2.53 -15.60
C GLU A 292 -27.13 3.67 -15.37
N ASP A 293 -27.42 4.46 -16.40
CA ASP A 293 -28.41 5.54 -16.41
C ASP A 293 -29.83 5.00 -16.16
N LEU A 294 -30.21 3.91 -16.84
CA LEU A 294 -31.50 3.26 -16.61
C LEU A 294 -31.61 2.69 -15.19
N LEU A 295 -30.54 2.07 -14.67
CA LEU A 295 -30.47 1.59 -13.28
C LEU A 295 -30.57 2.73 -12.26
N ASN A 296 -29.99 3.90 -12.55
CA ASN A 296 -30.11 5.11 -11.74
C ASN A 296 -31.58 5.55 -11.67
N LEU A 297 -32.25 5.71 -12.81
CA LEU A 297 -33.67 6.09 -12.85
C LEU A 297 -34.55 5.08 -12.10
N ALA A 298 -34.34 3.79 -12.34
CA ALA A 298 -35.14 2.74 -11.72
C ALA A 298 -34.98 2.71 -10.19
N SER A 299 -33.77 3.02 -9.72
CA SER A 299 -33.43 3.13 -8.29
C SER A 299 -33.99 4.42 -7.67
N GLU A 300 -33.95 5.54 -8.40
CA GLU A 300 -34.54 6.82 -7.96
C GLU A 300 -36.04 6.70 -7.75
N VAL A 301 -36.75 6.03 -8.68
CA VAL A 301 -38.18 5.75 -8.54
C VAL A 301 -38.44 4.98 -7.24
N ARG A 302 -37.70 3.91 -6.96
CA ARG A 302 -37.95 3.13 -5.73
C ARG A 302 -37.54 3.85 -4.44
N GLY A 303 -36.49 4.65 -4.52
CA GLY A 303 -35.96 5.39 -3.38
C GLY A 303 -36.81 6.59 -2.95
N THR A 304 -37.68 7.08 -3.85
CA THR A 304 -38.52 8.27 -3.64
C THR A 304 -39.81 7.92 -2.90
N VAL A 305 -40.21 8.78 -1.97
CA VAL A 305 -41.49 8.64 -1.28
C VAL A 305 -42.55 9.45 -2.02
N TYR A 306 -43.46 8.74 -2.69
CA TYR A 306 -44.60 9.33 -3.40
C TYR A 306 -45.81 9.47 -2.50
N ALA A 307 -46.72 10.38 -2.87
CA ALA A 307 -48.07 10.38 -2.35
C ALA A 307 -48.74 9.00 -2.56
N ASP A 308 -49.54 8.57 -1.59
CA ASP A 308 -50.08 7.20 -1.51
C ASP A 308 -50.79 6.76 -2.79
N GLU A 309 -51.49 7.68 -3.45
CA GLU A 309 -52.23 7.41 -4.67
C GLU A 309 -51.33 7.06 -5.87
N PHE A 310 -50.05 7.45 -5.84
CA PHE A 310 -49.09 7.25 -6.92
C PHE A 310 -48.11 6.10 -6.69
N ARG A 311 -48.11 5.46 -5.52
CA ARG A 311 -47.16 4.36 -5.21
C ARG A 311 -47.24 3.22 -6.23
N GLN A 312 -48.46 2.81 -6.60
CA GLN A 312 -48.66 1.76 -7.59
C GLN A 312 -48.12 2.15 -8.97
N ALA A 313 -48.29 3.42 -9.38
CA ALA A 313 -47.74 3.91 -10.64
C ALA A 313 -46.20 3.94 -10.61
N ALA A 314 -45.59 4.27 -9.47
CA ALA A 314 -44.14 4.22 -9.28
C ALA A 314 -43.60 2.77 -9.41
N ASP A 315 -44.26 1.79 -8.80
CA ASP A 315 -43.89 0.38 -8.93
C ASP A 315 -43.98 -0.11 -10.37
N MET A 316 -45.05 0.27 -11.09
CA MET A 316 -45.21 -0.04 -12.52
C MET A 316 -44.10 0.59 -13.37
N LEU A 317 -43.76 1.86 -13.13
CA LEU A 317 -42.71 2.56 -13.86
C LEU A 317 -41.33 1.93 -13.61
N SER A 318 -41.04 1.58 -12.35
CA SER A 318 -39.81 0.88 -12.01
C SER A 318 -39.69 -0.45 -12.76
N ALA A 319 -40.78 -1.21 -12.90
CA ALA A 319 -40.81 -2.46 -13.66
C ALA A 319 -40.69 -2.27 -15.17
N ILE A 320 -41.19 -1.16 -15.71
CA ILE A 320 -41.01 -0.76 -17.12
C ILE A 320 -39.51 -0.50 -17.40
N LEU A 321 -38.84 0.24 -16.53
CA LEU A 321 -37.41 0.54 -16.65
C LEU A 321 -36.52 -0.71 -16.50
N GLY A 322 -36.96 -1.71 -15.72
CA GLY A 322 -36.22 -2.96 -15.53
C GLY A 322 -36.02 -3.81 -16.78
N GLN A 323 -36.96 -3.74 -17.72
CA GLN A 323 -36.93 -4.55 -18.94
C GLN A 323 -35.74 -4.21 -19.86
N PRO A 324 -35.53 -2.94 -20.29
CA PRO A 324 -34.39 -2.58 -21.13
C PRO A 324 -33.05 -2.81 -20.42
N ILE A 325 -32.98 -2.65 -19.09
CA ILE A 325 -31.77 -2.99 -18.30
C ILE A 325 -31.42 -4.47 -18.48
N GLY A 326 -32.40 -5.37 -18.26
CA GLY A 326 -32.19 -6.80 -18.43
C GLY A 326 -31.80 -7.19 -19.86
N GLN A 327 -32.38 -6.55 -20.87
CA GLN A 327 -32.04 -6.78 -22.28
C GLN A 327 -30.60 -6.38 -22.61
N ILE A 328 -30.13 -5.22 -22.11
CA ILE A 328 -28.75 -4.77 -22.30
C ILE A 328 -27.77 -5.71 -21.59
N LEU A 329 -28.04 -6.08 -20.34
CA LEU A 329 -27.19 -7.01 -19.59
C LEU A 329 -27.10 -8.38 -20.28
N PHE A 330 -28.22 -8.89 -20.78
CA PHE A 330 -28.25 -10.15 -21.54
C PHE A 330 -27.41 -10.06 -22.84
N PHE A 331 -27.51 -8.93 -23.55
CA PHE A 331 -26.66 -8.68 -24.72
C PHE A 331 -25.18 -8.66 -24.36
N MET A 332 -24.80 -7.98 -23.28
CA MET A 332 -23.40 -7.97 -22.79
C MET A 332 -22.91 -9.40 -22.51
N ASP A 333 -23.68 -10.19 -21.78
CA ASP A 333 -23.34 -11.58 -21.45
C ASP A 333 -23.20 -12.47 -22.70
N ARG A 334 -24.01 -12.22 -23.75
CA ARG A 334 -23.87 -12.90 -25.05
C ARG A 334 -22.59 -12.50 -25.77
N VAL A 335 -22.29 -11.20 -25.85
CA VAL A 335 -21.05 -10.71 -26.50
C VAL A 335 -19.82 -11.28 -25.81
N ILE A 336 -19.75 -11.16 -24.48
CA ILE A 336 -18.62 -11.65 -23.67
C ILE A 336 -18.34 -13.12 -23.97
N ARG A 337 -19.40 -13.94 -24.04
CA ARG A 337 -19.30 -15.37 -24.32
C ARG A 337 -18.87 -15.65 -25.76
N GLU A 338 -19.55 -15.06 -26.74
CA GLU A 338 -19.26 -15.31 -28.16
C GLU A 338 -17.85 -14.87 -28.52
N PHE A 339 -17.43 -13.69 -28.08
CA PHE A 339 -16.11 -13.16 -28.36
C PHE A 339 -15.02 -13.87 -27.55
N GLY A 340 -15.32 -14.29 -26.31
CA GLY A 340 -14.43 -15.13 -25.52
C GLY A 340 -14.15 -16.50 -26.13
N ASN A 341 -14.99 -16.97 -27.06
CA ASN A 341 -14.78 -18.21 -27.79
C ASN A 341 -13.95 -18.04 -29.08
N ILE A 342 -13.65 -16.80 -29.51
CA ILE A 342 -12.86 -16.54 -30.72
C ILE A 342 -11.44 -17.13 -30.63
N PRO A 343 -10.69 -16.96 -29.53
CA PRO A 343 -9.33 -17.51 -29.42
C PRO A 343 -9.28 -19.02 -29.59
N ALA A 344 -10.23 -19.75 -29.01
CA ALA A 344 -10.34 -21.21 -29.17
C ALA A 344 -10.63 -21.61 -30.62
N TRP A 345 -11.51 -20.86 -31.30
CA TRP A 345 -11.80 -21.08 -32.72
C TRP A 345 -10.56 -20.78 -33.60
N LEU A 346 -9.82 -19.70 -33.32
CA LEU A 346 -8.57 -19.35 -34.02
C LEU A 346 -7.44 -20.37 -33.84
N ALA A 347 -7.45 -21.10 -32.72
CA ALA A 347 -6.48 -22.15 -32.43
C ALA A 347 -6.75 -23.45 -33.21
N THR A 348 -7.92 -23.60 -33.84
CA THR A 348 -8.24 -24.75 -34.69
C THR A 348 -7.41 -24.70 -35.98
N PRO A 349 -6.84 -25.82 -36.47
CA PRO A 349 -6.14 -25.83 -37.76
C PRO A 349 -7.07 -25.42 -38.91
N ASN A 350 -6.66 -24.43 -39.71
CA ASN A 350 -7.41 -23.90 -40.87
C ASN A 350 -8.89 -23.62 -40.57
N PRO A 351 -9.20 -22.71 -39.64
CA PRO A 351 -10.58 -22.48 -39.24
C PRO A 351 -11.37 -21.85 -40.41
N PRO A 352 -12.54 -22.38 -40.78
CA PRO A 352 -13.35 -21.85 -41.88
C PRO A 352 -13.94 -20.49 -41.48
N PRO A 353 -14.09 -19.50 -42.39
CA PRO A 353 -14.57 -18.17 -42.05
C PRO A 353 -15.79 -18.19 -41.13
N ARG A 354 -15.70 -17.45 -40.02
CA ARG A 354 -16.78 -17.36 -39.03
C ARG A 354 -17.47 -16.00 -39.14
N HIS A 355 -18.78 -16.03 -39.37
CA HIS A 355 -19.64 -14.86 -39.28
C HIS A 355 -20.30 -14.84 -37.91
N ILE A 356 -20.22 -13.71 -37.21
CA ILE A 356 -20.84 -13.51 -35.90
C ILE A 356 -21.78 -12.32 -36.01
N GLU A 357 -23.07 -12.57 -35.85
CA GLU A 357 -24.11 -11.54 -35.80
C GLU A 357 -24.69 -11.51 -34.38
N ILE A 358 -24.64 -10.34 -33.74
CA ILE A 358 -25.22 -10.14 -32.40
C ILE A 358 -26.06 -8.87 -32.44
N THR A 359 -27.36 -9.02 -32.15
CA THR A 359 -28.32 -7.92 -32.15
C THR A 359 -28.70 -7.56 -30.71
N LEU A 360 -28.65 -6.26 -30.40
CA LEU A 360 -29.26 -5.71 -29.20
C LEU A 360 -30.68 -5.23 -29.55
N GLU A 361 -31.68 -5.95 -29.06
CA GLU A 361 -33.08 -5.54 -29.18
C GLU A 361 -33.53 -4.90 -27.86
N ILE A 362 -33.85 -3.61 -27.92
CA ILE A 362 -34.46 -2.90 -26.79
C ILE A 362 -35.95 -2.74 -27.05
N SER A 363 -36.75 -3.26 -26.14
CA SER A 363 -38.20 -3.16 -26.21
C SER A 363 -38.80 -3.03 -24.82
N VAL A 364 -39.95 -2.36 -24.77
CA VAL A 364 -40.79 -2.26 -23.57
C VAL A 364 -42.10 -2.97 -23.87
N ASP A 365 -42.56 -3.81 -22.94
CA ASP A 365 -43.87 -4.45 -23.06
C ASP A 365 -44.98 -3.38 -23.11
N GLU A 366 -45.61 -3.23 -24.28
CA GLU A 366 -46.70 -2.28 -24.48
C GLU A 366 -47.84 -2.46 -23.48
N ARG A 367 -48.09 -3.69 -23.00
CA ARG A 367 -49.14 -3.95 -22.01
C ARG A 367 -48.80 -3.28 -20.68
N ARG A 368 -47.54 -3.32 -20.27
CA ARG A 368 -47.05 -2.64 -19.05
C ARG A 368 -47.13 -1.13 -19.20
N LEU A 369 -46.73 -0.60 -20.36
CA LEU A 369 -46.82 0.83 -20.64
C LEU A 369 -48.28 1.31 -20.63
N LYS A 370 -49.18 0.61 -21.31
CA LYS A 370 -50.62 0.90 -21.32
C LYS A 370 -51.23 0.82 -19.92
N ALA A 371 -50.82 -0.15 -19.10
CA ALA A 371 -51.27 -0.28 -17.72
C ALA A 371 -50.82 0.91 -16.85
N PHE A 372 -49.55 1.33 -16.97
CA PHE A 372 -49.03 2.52 -16.30
C PHE A 372 -49.80 3.78 -16.68
N THR A 373 -49.98 4.04 -17.98
CA THR A 373 -50.72 5.22 -18.45
C THR A 373 -52.17 5.24 -17.96
N LYS A 374 -52.83 4.06 -17.94
CA LYS A 374 -54.19 3.93 -17.41
C LYS A 374 -54.24 4.22 -15.90
N GLU A 375 -53.24 3.77 -15.16
CA GLU A 375 -53.15 3.99 -13.71
C GLU A 375 -52.93 5.46 -13.38
N VAL A 376 -52.00 6.13 -14.05
CA VAL A 376 -51.78 7.58 -13.90
C VAL A 376 -53.06 8.36 -14.24
N ALA A 377 -53.73 8.02 -15.35
CA ALA A 377 -55.00 8.67 -15.73
C ALA A 377 -56.13 8.44 -14.70
N ARG A 378 -56.20 7.26 -14.10
CA ARG A 378 -57.17 6.94 -13.04
C ARG A 378 -56.96 7.82 -11.81
N VAL A 379 -55.70 7.97 -11.38
CA VAL A 379 -55.33 8.79 -10.21
C VAL A 379 -55.61 10.27 -10.48
N ARG A 380 -55.24 10.79 -11.66
CA ARG A 380 -55.55 12.16 -12.11
C ARG A 380 -57.04 12.49 -12.04
N ARG A 381 -57.89 11.61 -12.59
CA ARG A 381 -59.36 11.77 -12.54
C ARG A 381 -59.89 11.78 -11.11
N ARG A 382 -59.39 10.91 -10.24
CA ARG A 382 -59.81 10.81 -8.84
C ARG A 382 -59.45 12.08 -8.05
N LEU A 383 -58.29 12.66 -8.34
CA LEU A 383 -57.74 13.83 -7.65
C LEU A 383 -58.11 15.17 -8.29
N ARG A 384 -58.75 15.16 -9.48
CA ARG A 384 -59.11 16.34 -10.28
C ARG A 384 -57.90 17.22 -10.65
N ILE A 385 -56.81 16.59 -11.06
CA ILE A 385 -55.54 17.22 -11.48
C ILE A 385 -55.11 16.79 -12.89
#